data_AF-A0A2N9NAX5-F1
#
_entry.id   AF-A0A2N9NAX5-F1
#
_cell.length_a   1.000
_cell.length_b   1.000
_cell.length_c   1.000
_cell.angle_alpha   90.00
_cell.angle_beta   90.00
_cell.angle_gamma   90.00
#
_symmetry.space_group_name_H-M   'P 1'
#
loop_
_entity.id
_entity.type
_entity.pdbx_description
1 polymer ?
#
loop_
_entity_poly.entity_id
_entity_poly.type
_entity_poly.pdbx_seq_one_letter_code
_entity_poly.pdbx_strand_id
1 'polypeptide(L)'
;MLPCALLLLLTAALGCAQQSALPFEVSNPGNKKWPPAEASRIYDSACDLLARTIRPEKPPRLRPRFRLVLGTESDQFVNEGGVTEVHLKVWNPEKFAEGVVVVAVRDVLRADDLARVVHQSVSLAGSTVNVHELGRQ
;
A
#
# COMPACT_ATOMS: atom_id res chain seq x y z
N MET A 1 14.49 25.00 -54.89
CA MET A 1 15.54 24.86 -53.86
C MET A 1 14.92 25.04 -52.48
N LEU A 2 15.20 24.07 -51.60
CA LEU A 2 14.81 23.96 -50.19
C LEU A 2 13.32 24.01 -49.79
N PRO A 3 12.66 22.85 -49.82
CA PRO A 3 11.46 22.53 -49.05
C PRO A 3 11.87 21.68 -47.82
N CYS A 4 12.16 22.28 -46.66
CA CYS A 4 12.46 21.47 -45.45
C CYS A 4 12.11 22.15 -44.11
N ALA A 5 11.83 23.46 -44.09
CA ALA A 5 11.73 24.17 -42.81
C ALA A 5 10.36 24.06 -42.12
N LEU A 6 9.29 23.70 -42.82
CA LEU A 6 7.94 23.72 -42.26
C LEU A 6 7.44 22.39 -41.67
N LEU A 7 8.15 21.28 -41.92
CA LEU A 7 7.69 19.95 -41.50
C LEU A 7 8.19 19.52 -40.09
N LEU A 8 9.04 20.32 -39.44
CA LEU A 8 9.67 19.98 -38.17
C LEU A 8 8.95 20.53 -36.92
N LEU A 9 7.85 21.26 -37.08
CA LEU A 9 7.11 21.88 -35.96
C LEU A 9 5.92 21.04 -35.43
N LEU A 10 5.65 19.87 -36.01
CA LEU A 10 4.46 19.06 -35.70
C LEU A 10 4.73 17.77 -34.88
N THR A 11 5.97 17.50 -34.46
CA THR A 11 6.31 16.25 -33.74
C THR A 11 6.40 16.37 -32.21
N ALA A 12 6.11 17.52 -31.62
CA ALA A 12 6.32 17.75 -30.18
C ALA A 12 5.14 17.40 -29.24
N ALA A 13 4.03 16.82 -29.74
CA ALA A 13 2.82 16.63 -28.92
C ALA A 13 2.41 15.16 -28.66
N LEU A 14 3.22 14.16 -29.06
CA LEU A 14 2.98 12.75 -28.73
C LEU A 14 3.75 12.35 -27.46
N GLY A 15 3.53 13.10 -26.40
CA GLY A 15 4.04 12.83 -25.06
C GLY A 15 2.92 12.84 -24.02
N CYS A 16 1.67 12.55 -24.42
CA CYS A 16 0.64 12.24 -23.43
C CYS A 16 0.99 10.90 -22.82
N ALA A 17 1.75 10.95 -21.72
CA ALA A 17 1.95 9.83 -20.84
C ALA A 17 0.59 9.16 -20.61
N GLN A 18 0.49 7.91 -21.00
CA GLN A 18 -0.62 7.05 -20.64
C GLN A 18 -0.63 6.96 -19.11
N GLN A 19 -1.35 7.88 -18.46
CA GLN A 19 -1.68 7.79 -17.05
C GLN A 19 -2.65 6.61 -16.93
N SER A 20 -2.11 5.39 -16.93
CA SER A 20 -2.79 4.27 -16.29
C SER A 20 -3.12 4.76 -14.88
N ALA A 21 -4.41 4.92 -14.59
CA ALA A 21 -4.87 5.38 -13.29
C ALA A 21 -4.27 4.44 -12.23
N LEU A 22 -3.33 4.96 -11.44
CA LEU A 22 -2.69 4.18 -10.40
C LEU A 22 -3.72 3.88 -9.31
N PRO A 23 -3.61 2.74 -8.61
CA PRO A 23 -4.51 2.40 -7.52
C PRO A 23 -4.25 3.19 -6.22
N PHE A 24 -3.33 4.17 -6.26
CA PHE A 24 -2.91 5.04 -5.16
C PHE A 24 -2.61 6.45 -5.66
N GLU A 25 -2.62 7.43 -4.75
CA GLU A 25 -2.25 8.82 -5.06
C GLU A 25 -0.71 8.99 -5.07
N VAL A 26 -0.22 10.01 -5.78
CA VAL A 26 1.22 10.31 -5.86
C VAL A 26 1.47 11.79 -5.67
N SER A 27 2.42 12.12 -4.79
CA SER A 27 3.03 13.43 -4.66
C SER A 27 4.54 13.28 -4.84
N ASN A 28 5.14 14.03 -5.76
CA ASN A 28 6.58 13.93 -6.04
C ASN A 28 7.26 15.30 -5.98
N PRO A 29 7.23 15.99 -4.82
CA PRO A 29 7.84 17.31 -4.67
C PRO A 29 9.35 17.27 -4.90
N GLY A 30 10.01 16.15 -4.60
CA GLY A 30 11.45 15.99 -4.82
C GLY A 30 11.85 15.65 -6.25
N ASN A 31 10.91 15.63 -7.20
CA ASN A 31 11.12 15.29 -8.62
C ASN A 31 11.96 14.01 -8.81
N LYS A 32 11.74 13.01 -7.95
CA LYS A 32 12.48 11.75 -8.00
C LYS A 32 12.02 10.95 -9.22
N LYS A 33 12.98 10.31 -9.89
CA LYS A 33 12.66 9.31 -10.89
C LYS A 33 12.01 8.11 -10.20
N TRP A 34 10.89 7.67 -10.76
CA TRP A 34 10.20 6.49 -10.27
C TRP A 34 9.41 5.86 -11.44
N PRO A 35 9.31 4.53 -11.50
CA PRO A 35 8.62 3.80 -12.57
C PRO A 35 7.16 3.48 -12.21
N PRO A 36 6.14 4.20 -12.74
CA PRO A 36 4.74 4.00 -12.34
C PRO A 36 4.19 2.61 -12.65
N ALA A 37 4.59 2.02 -13.78
CA ALA A 37 4.17 0.68 -14.17
C ALA A 37 4.73 -0.40 -13.24
N GLU A 38 5.95 -0.23 -12.73
CA GLU A 38 6.54 -1.12 -11.73
C GLU A 38 5.86 -0.95 -10.38
N ALA A 39 5.61 0.28 -9.96
CA ALA A 39 4.87 0.56 -8.73
C ALA A 39 3.47 -0.08 -8.73
N SER A 40 2.75 -0.01 -9.85
CA SER A 40 1.46 -0.71 -9.99
C SER A 40 1.59 -2.22 -9.85
N ARG A 41 2.59 -2.85 -10.48
CA ARG A 41 2.81 -4.30 -10.36
C ARG A 41 3.18 -4.72 -8.94
N ILE A 42 3.99 -3.92 -8.25
CA ILE A 42 4.36 -4.17 -6.84
C ILE A 42 3.12 -4.03 -5.95
N TYR A 43 2.30 -3.02 -6.17
CA TYR A 43 1.03 -2.83 -5.44
C TYR A 43 0.15 -4.07 -5.55
N ASP A 44 -0.13 -4.52 -6.78
CA ASP A 44 -1.01 -5.67 -7.00
C ASP A 44 -0.40 -6.96 -6.41
N SER A 45 0.90 -7.19 -6.64
CA SER A 45 1.61 -8.35 -6.11
C SER A 45 1.61 -8.40 -4.58
N ALA A 46 1.85 -7.27 -3.92
CA ALA A 46 1.86 -7.17 -2.47
C ALA A 46 0.48 -7.44 -1.87
N CYS A 47 -0.58 -6.88 -2.48
CA CYS A 47 -1.96 -7.12 -2.08
C CYS A 47 -2.36 -8.58 -2.25
N ASP A 48 -2.06 -9.18 -3.41
CA ASP A 48 -2.40 -10.57 -3.71
C ASP A 48 -1.65 -11.55 -2.81
N LEU A 49 -0.36 -11.32 -2.57
CA LEU A 49 0.46 -12.15 -1.69
C LEU A 49 -0.09 -12.08 -0.26
N LEU A 50 -0.31 -10.87 0.28
CA LEU A 50 -0.86 -10.70 1.62
C LEU A 50 -2.23 -11.38 1.76
N ALA A 51 -3.13 -11.19 0.80
CA ALA A 51 -4.46 -11.79 0.80
C ALA A 51 -4.40 -13.33 0.88
N ARG A 52 -3.50 -13.95 0.11
CA ARG A 52 -3.30 -15.40 0.12
C ARG A 52 -2.64 -15.87 1.41
N THR A 53 -1.72 -15.10 1.98
CA THR A 53 -1.07 -15.42 3.26
C THR A 53 -2.07 -15.44 4.41
N ILE A 54 -3.01 -14.49 4.46
CA ILE A 54 -3.97 -14.40 5.58
C ILE A 54 -5.14 -15.37 5.48
N ARG A 55 -5.63 -15.65 4.26
CA ARG A 55 -6.80 -16.53 4.03
C ARG A 55 -6.56 -17.34 2.74
N PRO A 56 -5.74 -18.41 2.79
CA PRO A 56 -5.37 -19.18 1.60
C PRO A 56 -6.57 -19.72 0.81
N GLU A 57 -7.60 -20.21 1.50
CA GLU A 57 -8.78 -20.82 0.88
C GLU A 57 -9.75 -19.79 0.28
N LYS A 58 -9.83 -18.59 0.86
CA LYS A 58 -10.70 -17.51 0.39
C LYS A 58 -10.01 -16.15 0.58
N PRO A 59 -9.03 -15.82 -0.29
CA PRO A 59 -8.27 -14.57 -0.17
C PRO A 59 -9.21 -13.35 -0.29
N PRO A 60 -9.14 -12.38 0.63
CA PRO A 60 -9.93 -11.15 0.50
C PRO A 60 -9.37 -10.29 -0.63
N ARG A 61 -10.21 -9.42 -1.20
CA ARG A 61 -9.73 -8.37 -2.12
C ARG A 61 -9.21 -7.20 -1.28
N LEU A 62 -7.90 -7.02 -1.26
CA LEU A 62 -7.24 -5.89 -0.61
C LEU A 62 -7.07 -4.75 -1.62
N ARG A 63 -7.44 -3.53 -1.24
CA ARG A 63 -7.32 -2.32 -2.07
C ARG A 63 -6.98 -1.13 -1.17
N PRO A 64 -5.80 -1.16 -0.51
CA PRO A 64 -5.40 -0.08 0.38
C PRO A 64 -5.36 1.25 -0.36
N ARG A 65 -5.88 2.29 0.29
CA ARG A 65 -5.82 3.66 -0.18
C ARG A 65 -4.73 4.40 0.57
N PHE A 66 -3.78 4.96 -0.17
CA PHE A 66 -2.70 5.76 0.40
C PHE A 66 -2.15 6.72 -0.66
N ARG A 67 -1.29 7.63 -0.20
CA ARG A 67 -0.50 8.52 -1.05
C ARG A 67 0.98 8.16 -0.97
N LEU A 68 1.61 7.93 -2.13
CA LEU A 68 3.05 7.84 -2.25
C LEU A 68 3.65 9.25 -2.30
N VAL A 69 4.53 9.59 -1.36
CA VAL A 69 5.24 10.87 -1.33
C VAL A 69 6.73 10.63 -1.60
N LEU A 70 7.25 11.17 -2.69
CA LEU A 70 8.62 10.99 -3.13
C LEU A 70 9.50 12.22 -2.87
N GLY A 71 10.70 11.99 -2.35
CA GLY A 71 11.68 13.02 -2.06
C GLY A 71 11.55 13.64 -0.67
N THR A 72 11.09 12.87 0.30
CA THR A 72 11.07 13.24 1.72
C THR A 72 12.46 13.11 2.36
N GLU A 73 12.63 13.60 3.59
CA GLU A 73 13.90 13.50 4.33
C GLU A 73 14.24 12.06 4.73
N SER A 74 13.22 11.27 5.04
CA SER A 74 13.29 9.88 5.52
C SER A 74 12.24 8.99 4.85
N ASP A 75 12.53 7.69 4.80
CA ASP A 75 11.55 6.66 4.45
C ASP A 75 10.67 6.39 5.69
N GLN A 76 9.38 6.66 5.59
CA GLN A 76 8.47 6.53 6.74
C GLN A 76 7.01 6.34 6.33
N PHE A 77 6.21 5.83 7.26
CA PHE A 77 4.78 5.64 7.10
C PHE A 77 4.07 6.59 8.04
N VAL A 78 3.34 7.56 7.49
CA VAL A 78 2.68 8.62 8.27
C VAL A 78 1.17 8.50 8.09
N ASN A 79 0.43 8.79 9.16
CA ASN A 79 -1.00 9.06 9.06
C ASN A 79 -1.20 10.54 9.37
N GLU A 80 -1.37 11.35 8.33
CA GLU A 80 -1.50 12.80 8.45
C GLU A 80 -2.84 13.23 7.87
N GLY A 81 -3.64 13.97 8.65
CA GLY A 81 -4.95 14.45 8.21
C GLY A 81 -5.96 13.34 7.83
N GLY A 82 -5.78 12.12 8.35
CA GLY A 82 -6.61 10.96 8.02
C GLY A 82 -6.26 10.27 6.70
N VAL A 83 -5.21 10.72 6.02
CA VAL A 83 -4.64 10.05 4.84
C VAL A 83 -3.41 9.27 5.27
N THR A 84 -3.32 8.01 4.84
CA THR A 84 -2.10 7.23 5.02
C THR A 84 -1.12 7.60 3.92
N GLU A 85 0.08 8.01 4.29
CA GLU A 85 1.14 8.39 3.37
C GLU A 85 2.34 7.44 3.50
N VAL A 86 2.87 7.04 2.35
CA VAL A 86 4.10 6.26 2.20
C VAL A 86 5.17 7.21 1.71
N HIS A 87 6.05 7.65 2.61
CA HIS A 87 7.12 8.59 2.31
C HIS A 87 8.38 7.83 1.93
N LEU A 88 8.98 8.18 0.79
CA LEU A 88 10.26 7.64 0.36
C LEU A 88 11.22 8.77 -0.03
N LYS A 89 12.44 8.72 0.48
CA LYS A 89 13.52 9.66 0.12
C LYS A 89 13.91 9.54 -1.35
N VAL A 90 14.01 8.31 -1.83
CA VAL A 90 14.23 7.93 -3.23
C VAL A 90 13.34 6.74 -3.56
N TRP A 91 13.08 6.49 -4.85
CA TRP A 91 12.37 5.29 -5.24
C TRP A 91 13.12 4.04 -4.75
N ASN A 92 12.44 3.26 -3.90
CA ASN A 92 12.91 1.98 -3.40
C ASN A 92 11.73 0.99 -3.48
N PRO A 93 11.78 -0.01 -4.38
CA PRO A 93 10.72 -1.00 -4.57
C PRO A 93 10.34 -1.76 -3.29
N GLU A 94 11.32 -2.12 -2.47
CA GLU A 94 11.09 -2.90 -1.24
C GLU A 94 10.40 -2.04 -0.18
N LYS A 95 10.83 -0.79 -0.01
CA LYS A 95 10.18 0.15 0.91
C LYS A 95 8.78 0.55 0.47
N PHE A 96 8.58 0.68 -0.84
CA PHE A 96 7.25 0.85 -1.40
C PHE A 96 6.36 -0.36 -1.10
N ALA A 97 6.84 -1.59 -1.33
CA ALA A 97 6.11 -2.82 -1.03
C ALA A 97 5.78 -2.94 0.47
N GLU A 98 6.74 -2.64 1.34
CA GLU A 98 6.55 -2.59 2.80
C GLU A 98 5.39 -1.65 3.15
N GLY A 99 5.37 -0.45 2.57
CA GLY A 99 4.27 0.49 2.74
C GLY A 99 2.92 -0.05 2.29
N VAL A 100 2.85 -0.61 1.07
CA VAL A 100 1.61 -1.22 0.57
C VAL A 100 1.08 -2.27 1.54
N VAL A 101 1.96 -3.16 2.05
CA VAL A 101 1.58 -4.21 3.00
C VAL A 101 1.09 -3.60 4.31
N VAL A 102 1.82 -2.64 4.89
CA VAL A 102 1.44 -1.96 6.14
C VAL A 102 0.07 -1.31 6.03
N VAL A 103 -0.24 -0.66 4.90
CA VAL A 103 -1.58 -0.08 4.68
C VAL A 103 -2.62 -1.18 4.48
N ALA A 104 -2.32 -2.19 3.65
CA ALA A 104 -3.24 -3.29 3.33
C ALA A 104 -3.64 -4.13 4.56
N VAL A 105 -2.75 -4.28 5.55
CA VAL A 105 -3.07 -4.98 6.81
C VAL A 105 -4.26 -4.34 7.52
N ARG A 106 -4.46 -3.02 7.40
CA ARG A 106 -5.62 -2.34 7.98
C ARG A 106 -6.94 -2.74 7.31
N ASP A 107 -6.90 -3.10 6.04
CA ASP A 107 -8.08 -3.57 5.29
C ASP A 107 -8.44 -5.03 5.62
N VAL A 108 -7.53 -5.79 6.26
CA VAL A 108 -7.73 -7.20 6.59
C VAL A 108 -8.82 -7.37 7.64
N LEU A 109 -8.82 -6.51 8.66
CA LEU A 109 -9.79 -6.51 9.73
C LEU A 109 -10.78 -5.37 9.50
N ARG A 110 -11.99 -5.71 9.05
CA ARG A 110 -13.09 -4.74 9.05
C ARG A 110 -13.44 -4.40 10.50
N ALA A 111 -13.97 -3.19 10.74
CA ALA A 111 -14.28 -2.73 12.11
C ALA A 111 -15.17 -3.72 12.90
N ASP A 112 -16.14 -4.36 12.23
CA ASP A 112 -17.03 -5.35 12.85
C ASP A 112 -16.30 -6.65 13.22
N ASP A 113 -15.30 -7.04 12.41
CA ASP A 113 -14.47 -8.21 12.70
C ASP A 113 -13.53 -7.93 13.87
N LEU A 114 -13.03 -6.69 13.99
CA LEU A 114 -12.15 -6.29 15.09
C LEU A 114 -12.86 -6.38 16.45
N ALA A 115 -14.05 -5.80 16.58
CA ALA A 115 -14.80 -5.82 17.84
C ALA A 115 -15.13 -7.27 18.27
N ARG A 116 -15.51 -8.11 17.30
CA ARG A 116 -15.77 -9.54 17.54
C ARG A 116 -14.52 -10.26 18.02
N VAL A 117 -13.38 -10.08 17.35
CA VAL A 117 -12.11 -10.70 17.74
C VAL A 117 -11.69 -10.24 19.14
N VAL A 118 -11.78 -8.95 19.44
CA VAL A 118 -11.46 -8.41 20.78
C VAL A 118 -12.30 -9.08 21.86
N HIS A 119 -13.63 -9.14 21.67
CA HIS A 119 -14.52 -9.77 22.63
C HIS A 119 -14.21 -11.26 22.83
N GLN A 120 -14.01 -12.00 21.73
CA GLN A 120 -13.66 -13.42 21.78
C GLN A 120 -12.32 -13.66 22.49
N SER A 121 -11.31 -12.83 22.25
CA SER A 121 -10.01 -12.93 22.92
C SER A 121 -10.13 -12.76 24.43
N VAL A 122 -10.89 -11.77 24.89
CA VAL A 122 -11.13 -11.55 26.33
C VAL A 122 -11.92 -12.70 26.93
N SER A 123 -12.98 -13.16 26.26
CA SER A 123 -13.79 -14.29 26.73
C SER A 123 -12.99 -15.58 26.84
N LEU A 124 -12.11 -15.86 25.87
CA LEU A 124 -11.28 -17.05 25.87
C LEU A 124 -10.26 -17.02 27.01
N ALA A 125 -9.59 -15.88 27.23
CA ALA A 125 -8.65 -15.71 28.34
C ALA A 125 -9.32 -15.89 29.71
N GLY A 126 -10.56 -15.44 29.87
CA GLY A 126 -11.35 -15.67 31.08
C GLY A 126 -11.84 -17.11 31.27
N SER A 127 -11.78 -17.93 30.22
CA SER A 127 -12.25 -19.33 30.24
C SER A 127 -11.11 -20.36 30.39
N THR A 128 -9.85 -19.92 30.32
CA THR A 128 -8.68 -20.76 30.62
C THR A 128 -8.40 -20.78 32.12
N VAL A 129 -8.67 -21.91 32.78
CA VAL A 129 -8.31 -22.13 34.19
C VAL A 129 -6.91 -22.77 34.27
N ASN A 130 -6.04 -22.23 35.11
CA ASN A 130 -4.72 -22.81 35.34
C ASN A 130 -4.85 -24.08 36.19
N VAL A 131 -4.47 -25.23 35.62
CA VAL A 131 -4.58 -26.53 36.30
C VAL A 131 -3.71 -26.61 37.57
N HIS A 132 -2.64 -25.80 37.67
CA HIS A 132 -1.85 -25.70 38.89
C HIS A 132 -2.58 -24.96 40.05
N GLU A 133 -3.58 -24.14 39.75
CA GLU A 133 -4.40 -23.47 40.77
C GLU A 133 -5.48 -24.40 41.35
N LEU A 134 -5.88 -25.43 40.60
CA LEU A 134 -6.87 -26.43 41.02
C LEU A 134 -6.31 -27.49 42.00
N GLY A 135 -4.98 -27.64 42.11
CA GLY A 135 -4.33 -28.61 42.99
C GLY A 135 -4.08 -28.15 44.43
N ARG A 136 -4.57 -26.96 44.82
CA ARG A 136 -4.40 -26.38 46.17
C ARG A 136 -5.70 -26.20 46.95
N GLN A 137 -6.83 -26.70 46.44
CA GLN A 137 -8.09 -26.83 47.19
C GLN A 137 -8.22 -28.25 47.73
#